data_AF-A0A0A0M8P0-F1
#
_entry.id   AF-A0A0A0M8P0-F1
#
_cell.length_a   1.000
_cell.length_b   1.000
_cell.length_c   1.000
_cell.angle_alpha   90.00
_cell.angle_beta   90.00
_cell.angle_gamma   90.00
#
_symmetry.space_group_name_H-M   'P 1'
#
loop_
_entity.id
_entity.type
_entity.pdbx_description
1 polymer ?
#
loop_
_entity_poly.entity_id
_entity_poly.type
_entity_poly.pdbx_seq_one_letter_code
_entity_poly.pdbx_strand_id
1 'polypeptide(L)'
;RDAATPAAREAVQLARAARARMAELVRGIHQAGITDVVSVGIGGSDLGPRLVVDALAQPGTGLPRVHFLSNVDPAAAASVTAGLDPARTAVILVSKSFGTQETLLNGRILADWLGDGSRLYAVSANPGRAAETFDIDPSRVLPMWDWVGGRYSMWSAVGFPIAIALGMERFEALLGGAAEMDEHVLSAPLRENIAAWHALTAVWNRNALGLHSHAVVPYAERLRLLPAYLQQLVMESLGKSVRADGSRVGLDTVPVWWG
;
A
#
# COMPACT_ATOMS: atom_id res chain seq x y z
N ARG A 1 27.42 -0.66 -11.99
CA ARG A 1 26.33 -0.02 -11.21
C ARG A 1 26.74 1.39 -10.71
N ASP A 2 27.49 2.17 -11.51
CA ASP A 2 28.01 3.51 -11.13
C ASP A 2 27.30 4.70 -11.81
N ALA A 3 26.22 4.47 -12.56
CA ALA A 3 25.50 5.51 -13.29
C ALA A 3 24.28 6.08 -12.54
N ALA A 4 24.14 5.84 -11.23
CA ALA A 4 23.02 6.36 -10.46
C ALA A 4 23.15 7.88 -10.23
N THR A 5 22.08 8.63 -10.49
CA THR A 5 22.04 10.08 -10.21
C THR A 5 22.15 10.34 -8.70
N PRO A 6 22.58 11.55 -8.26
CA PRO A 6 22.58 11.91 -6.84
C PRO A 6 21.21 11.70 -6.17
N ALA A 7 20.12 12.09 -6.84
CA ALA A 7 18.75 11.90 -6.34
C ALA A 7 18.39 10.42 -6.17
N ALA A 8 18.80 9.55 -7.10
CA ALA A 8 18.58 8.11 -6.96
C ALA A 8 19.35 7.52 -5.77
N ARG A 9 20.59 7.96 -5.55
CA ARG A 9 21.38 7.55 -4.38
C ARG A 9 20.73 8.00 -3.06
N GLU A 10 20.25 9.24 -3.01
CA GLU A 10 19.54 9.77 -1.85
C GLU A 10 18.24 8.99 -1.56
N ALA A 11 17.42 8.74 -2.58
CA ALA A 11 16.19 7.96 -2.45
C ALA A 11 16.45 6.55 -1.90
N VAL A 12 17.54 5.90 -2.35
CA VAL A 12 17.96 4.59 -1.81
C VAL A 12 18.33 4.68 -0.33
N GLN A 13 19.05 5.72 0.10
CA GLN A 13 19.40 5.89 1.52
C GLN A 13 18.16 6.14 2.38
N LEU A 14 17.25 7.00 1.91
CA LEU A 14 15.98 7.28 2.58
C LEU A 14 15.12 6.01 2.72
N ALA A 15 15.00 5.23 1.65
CA ALA A 15 14.30 3.94 1.69
C ALA A 15 14.95 2.95 2.66
N ARG A 16 16.28 2.83 2.66
CA ARG A 16 17.00 1.96 3.61
C ARG A 16 16.78 2.36 5.05
N ALA A 17 16.86 3.65 5.37
CA ALA A 17 16.62 4.17 6.71
C ALA A 17 15.18 3.90 7.18
N ALA A 18 14.18 4.15 6.32
CA ALA A 18 12.79 3.86 6.64
C ALA A 18 12.54 2.37 6.86
N ARG A 19 13.14 1.48 6.05
CA ARG A 19 13.03 0.03 6.23
C ARG A 19 13.68 -0.45 7.53
N ALA A 20 14.85 0.07 7.89
CA ALA A 20 15.51 -0.28 9.16
C ALA A 20 14.63 0.10 10.35
N ARG A 21 14.07 1.31 10.33
CA ARG A 21 13.15 1.79 11.36
C ARG A 21 11.84 0.99 11.40
N MET A 22 11.29 0.66 10.24
CA MET A 22 10.12 -0.20 10.15
C MET A 22 10.38 -1.58 10.78
N ALA A 23 11.57 -2.17 10.57
CA ALA A 23 11.95 -3.42 11.19
C ALA A 23 12.04 -3.35 12.72
N GLU A 24 12.54 -2.24 13.27
CA GLU A 24 12.54 -1.98 14.71
C GLU A 24 11.12 -1.89 15.27
N LEU A 25 10.23 -1.16 14.60
CA LEU A 25 8.84 -1.02 15.02
C LEU A 25 8.08 -2.35 14.94
N VAL A 26 8.27 -3.15 13.88
CA VAL A 26 7.69 -4.50 13.78
C VAL A 26 8.13 -5.35 14.99
N ARG A 27 9.42 -5.34 15.31
CA ARG A 27 9.95 -6.08 16.47
C ARG A 27 9.34 -5.58 17.79
N GLY A 28 9.23 -4.26 17.96
CA GLY A 28 8.63 -3.65 19.13
C GLY A 28 7.16 -4.05 19.32
N ILE A 29 6.37 -4.04 18.24
CA ILE A 29 4.95 -4.48 18.26
C ILE A 29 4.85 -5.94 18.71
N HIS A 30 5.70 -6.82 18.18
CA HIS A 30 5.68 -8.23 18.56
C HIS A 30 6.08 -8.44 20.03
N GLN A 31 7.12 -7.74 20.49
CA GLN A 31 7.59 -7.82 21.88
C GLN A 31 6.58 -7.26 22.89
N ALA A 32 5.77 -6.29 22.48
CA ALA A 32 4.69 -5.71 23.29
C ALA A 32 3.47 -6.63 23.43
N GLY A 33 3.46 -7.82 22.79
CA GLY A 33 2.36 -8.79 22.92
C GLY A 33 1.08 -8.38 22.20
N ILE A 34 1.18 -7.43 21.26
CA ILE A 34 0.08 -7.00 20.39
C ILE A 34 -0.34 -8.17 19.50
N THR A 35 -1.64 -8.48 19.49
CA THR A 35 -2.21 -9.56 18.66
C THR A 35 -2.92 -9.04 17.44
N ASP A 36 -3.34 -7.78 17.45
CA ASP A 36 -4.19 -7.19 16.45
C ASP A 36 -3.69 -5.81 16.07
N VAL A 37 -3.72 -5.52 14.77
CA VAL A 37 -3.34 -4.21 14.24
C VAL A 37 -4.43 -3.73 13.30
N VAL A 38 -4.96 -2.53 13.53
CA VAL A 38 -5.93 -1.90 12.63
C VAL A 38 -5.21 -0.86 11.77
N SER A 39 -5.09 -1.14 10.48
CA SER A 39 -4.56 -0.19 9.50
C SER A 39 -5.68 0.68 8.94
N VAL A 40 -5.52 2.00 9.05
CA VAL A 40 -6.49 2.99 8.58
C VAL A 40 -5.91 3.75 7.39
N GLY A 41 -6.60 3.68 6.26
CA GLY A 41 -6.18 4.33 5.03
C GLY A 41 -7.22 4.15 3.92
N ILE A 42 -7.11 4.91 2.84
CA ILE A 42 -8.00 4.80 1.69
C ILE A 42 -7.20 4.67 0.39
N GLY A 43 -7.79 4.01 -0.61
CA GLY A 43 -7.19 3.83 -1.92
C GLY A 43 -5.84 3.11 -1.80
N GLY A 44 -4.75 3.80 -2.19
CA GLY A 44 -3.42 3.20 -2.24
C GLY A 44 -2.85 2.85 -0.86
N SER A 45 -3.36 3.49 0.18
CA SER A 45 -3.01 3.22 1.58
C SER A 45 -3.74 2.01 2.18
N ASP A 46 -4.72 1.44 1.46
CA ASP A 46 -5.51 0.27 1.88
C ASP A 46 -5.37 -0.90 0.90
N LEU A 47 -5.67 -0.70 -0.38
CA LEU A 47 -5.87 -1.77 -1.36
C LEU A 47 -4.64 -2.67 -1.54
N GLY A 48 -3.44 -2.06 -1.66
CA GLY A 48 -2.18 -2.81 -1.82
C GLY A 48 -1.82 -3.63 -0.57
N PRO A 49 -1.68 -2.99 0.61
CA PRO A 49 -1.47 -3.70 1.86
C PRO A 49 -2.51 -4.79 2.14
N ARG A 50 -3.80 -4.50 1.93
CA ARG A 50 -4.91 -5.45 2.12
C ARG A 50 -4.78 -6.66 1.22
N LEU A 51 -4.51 -6.46 -0.08
CA LEU A 51 -4.28 -7.55 -1.03
C LEU A 51 -3.16 -8.47 -0.55
N VAL A 52 -2.02 -7.93 -0.17
CA VAL A 52 -0.86 -8.75 0.18
C VAL A 52 -1.07 -9.49 1.48
N VAL A 53 -1.64 -8.85 2.49
CA VAL A 53 -1.95 -9.52 3.76
C VAL A 53 -2.95 -10.64 3.52
N ASP A 54 -4.04 -10.40 2.77
CA ASP A 54 -5.03 -11.44 2.44
C ASP A 54 -4.40 -12.62 1.67
N ALA A 55 -3.54 -12.32 0.71
CA ALA A 55 -2.91 -13.33 -0.13
C ALA A 55 -1.88 -14.18 0.61
N LEU A 56 -1.02 -13.55 1.43
CA LEU A 56 0.23 -14.15 1.92
C LEU A 56 0.24 -14.43 3.41
N ALA A 57 -0.63 -13.82 4.22
CA ALA A 57 -0.65 -14.09 5.65
C ALA A 57 -1.07 -15.54 5.92
N GLN A 58 -0.49 -16.11 6.98
CA GLN A 58 -0.73 -17.49 7.40
C GLN A 58 -1.18 -17.52 8.85
N PRO A 59 -2.22 -18.29 9.20
CA PRO A 59 -2.63 -18.47 10.58
C PRO A 59 -1.56 -19.25 11.36
N GLY A 60 -1.53 -19.06 12.68
CA GLY A 60 -0.67 -19.85 13.57
C GLY A 60 0.82 -19.50 13.57
N THR A 61 1.22 -18.40 12.90
CA THR A 61 2.61 -17.92 12.89
C THR A 61 3.03 -17.20 14.18
N GLY A 62 2.06 -16.87 15.05
CA GLY A 62 2.27 -16.02 16.22
C GLY A 62 2.43 -14.52 15.89
N LEU A 63 2.32 -14.14 14.62
CA LEU A 63 2.35 -12.74 14.18
C LEU A 63 0.99 -12.06 14.39
N PRO A 64 0.94 -10.72 14.55
CA PRO A 64 -0.31 -10.01 14.73
C PRO A 64 -1.22 -10.14 13.50
N ARG A 65 -2.52 -10.25 13.75
CA ARG A 65 -3.55 -10.17 12.72
C ARG A 65 -3.73 -8.72 12.31
N VAL A 66 -3.75 -8.46 11.01
CA VAL A 66 -3.95 -7.11 10.48
C VAL A 66 -5.36 -6.98 9.93
N HIS A 67 -6.06 -5.97 10.45
CA HIS A 67 -7.39 -5.55 10.04
C HIS A 67 -7.28 -4.23 9.30
N PHE A 68 -8.23 -3.94 8.43
CA PHE A 68 -8.16 -2.77 7.56
C PHE A 68 -9.47 -1.98 7.56
N LEU A 69 -9.37 -0.70 7.89
CA LEU A 69 -10.50 0.24 7.97
C LEU A 69 -10.28 1.41 7.01
N SER A 70 -11.11 1.47 5.96
CA SER A 70 -11.02 2.50 4.92
C SER A 70 -12.28 3.34 4.76
N ASN A 71 -13.45 2.78 5.09
CA ASN A 71 -14.73 3.45 4.98
C ASN A 71 -14.97 4.39 6.17
N VAL A 72 -15.63 5.52 5.91
CA VAL A 72 -16.00 6.53 6.91
C VAL A 72 -17.29 6.18 7.65
N ASP A 73 -18.06 5.21 7.14
CA ASP A 73 -19.25 4.68 7.81
C ASP A 73 -18.91 4.16 9.21
N PRO A 74 -19.52 4.68 10.29
CA PRO A 74 -19.29 4.22 11.66
C PRO A 74 -19.47 2.71 11.86
N ALA A 75 -20.33 2.06 11.06
CA ALA A 75 -20.52 0.62 11.10
C ALA A 75 -19.21 -0.13 10.77
N ALA A 76 -18.34 0.42 9.92
CA ALA A 76 -17.06 -0.17 9.59
C ALA A 76 -16.11 -0.17 10.80
N ALA A 77 -16.04 0.94 11.54
CA ALA A 77 -15.23 1.05 12.75
C ALA A 77 -15.75 0.14 13.88
N ALA A 78 -17.07 0.06 14.04
CA ALA A 78 -17.69 -0.87 14.98
C ALA A 78 -17.42 -2.33 14.62
N SER A 79 -17.54 -2.69 13.34
CA SER A 79 -17.29 -4.05 12.86
C SER A 79 -15.82 -4.45 12.97
N VAL A 80 -14.87 -3.54 12.72
CA VAL A 80 -13.44 -3.88 12.77
C VAL A 80 -12.95 -4.06 14.20
N THR A 81 -13.52 -3.30 15.15
CA THR A 81 -13.16 -3.38 16.58
C THR A 81 -13.94 -4.46 17.32
N ALA A 82 -15.00 -5.00 16.72
CA ALA A 82 -15.81 -6.05 17.33
C ALA A 82 -14.96 -7.30 17.64
N GLY A 83 -14.84 -7.60 18.94
CA GLY A 83 -14.08 -8.75 19.43
C GLY A 83 -12.56 -8.54 19.51
N LEU A 84 -12.07 -7.33 19.27
CA LEU A 84 -10.68 -6.96 19.53
C LEU A 84 -10.51 -6.52 21.00
N ASP A 85 -9.34 -6.81 21.56
CA ASP A 85 -8.92 -6.32 22.88
C ASP A 85 -8.10 -5.02 22.71
N PRO A 86 -8.59 -3.85 23.16
CA PRO A 86 -7.87 -2.58 23.05
C PRO A 86 -6.48 -2.60 23.69
N ALA A 87 -6.29 -3.41 24.74
CA ALA A 87 -5.00 -3.54 25.43
C ALA A 87 -3.96 -4.30 24.59
N ARG A 88 -4.42 -5.10 23.62
CA ARG A 88 -3.58 -5.91 22.73
C ARG A 88 -3.69 -5.50 21.26
N THR A 89 -4.23 -4.31 21.00
CA THR A 89 -4.43 -3.77 19.65
C THR A 89 -3.57 -2.53 19.43
N ALA A 90 -2.94 -2.44 18.26
CA ALA A 90 -2.29 -1.23 17.76
C ALA A 90 -3.03 -0.66 16.55
N VAL A 91 -2.86 0.63 16.29
CA VAL A 91 -3.51 1.31 15.15
C VAL A 91 -2.46 2.04 14.32
N ILE A 92 -2.55 1.90 13.00
CA ILE A 92 -1.65 2.55 12.05
C ILE A 92 -2.46 3.51 11.18
N LEU A 93 -2.17 4.81 11.27
CA LEU A 93 -2.78 5.83 10.44
C LEU A 93 -1.92 6.09 9.19
N VAL A 94 -2.42 5.72 8.03
CA VAL A 94 -1.72 5.86 6.75
C VAL A 94 -2.39 6.96 5.92
N SER A 95 -1.73 8.11 5.82
CA SER A 95 -2.20 9.23 4.99
C SER A 95 -1.02 10.09 4.55
N LYS A 96 -0.87 10.27 3.24
CA LYS A 96 0.24 11.06 2.67
C LYS A 96 0.23 12.51 3.18
N SER A 97 -0.90 13.19 3.09
CA SER A 97 -1.04 14.60 3.53
C SER A 97 -1.29 14.74 5.03
N PHE A 98 -1.71 13.64 5.68
CA PHE A 98 -2.29 13.63 7.01
C PHE A 98 -3.47 14.62 7.18
N GLY A 99 -4.15 14.92 6.07
CA GLY A 99 -5.34 15.76 6.01
C GLY A 99 -6.58 15.04 5.48
N THR A 100 -6.46 13.76 5.11
CA THR A 100 -7.57 12.94 4.60
C THR A 100 -8.66 12.80 5.67
N GLN A 101 -9.87 13.27 5.35
CA GLN A 101 -10.96 13.39 6.33
C GLN A 101 -11.37 12.02 6.89
N GLU A 102 -11.44 11.01 6.05
CA GLU A 102 -11.78 9.63 6.41
C GLU A 102 -10.75 9.05 7.39
N THR A 103 -9.44 9.20 7.10
CA THR A 103 -8.37 8.74 7.99
C THR A 103 -8.39 9.48 9.32
N LEU A 104 -8.61 10.79 9.33
CA LEU A 104 -8.64 11.59 10.55
C LEU A 104 -9.88 11.29 11.42
N LEU A 105 -11.03 11.01 10.81
CA LEU A 105 -12.23 10.62 11.55
C LEU A 105 -12.06 9.24 12.19
N ASN A 106 -11.67 8.24 11.38
CA ASN A 106 -11.44 6.89 11.88
C ASN A 106 -10.31 6.83 12.90
N GLY A 107 -9.26 7.63 12.71
CA GLY A 107 -8.16 7.72 13.68
C GLY A 107 -8.62 8.24 15.05
N ARG A 108 -9.53 9.22 15.09
CA ARG A 108 -10.10 9.70 16.35
C ARG A 108 -10.94 8.64 17.05
N ILE A 109 -11.83 7.98 16.30
CA ILE A 109 -12.67 6.89 16.83
C ILE A 109 -11.81 5.79 17.46
N LEU A 110 -10.74 5.39 16.77
CA LEU A 110 -9.86 4.33 17.26
C LEU A 110 -8.93 4.78 18.40
N ALA A 111 -8.47 6.03 18.39
CA ALA A 111 -7.71 6.58 19.52
C ALA A 111 -8.55 6.62 20.79
N ASP A 112 -9.81 7.06 20.69
CA ASP A 112 -10.76 7.06 21.80
C ASP A 112 -11.05 5.63 22.28
N TRP A 113 -11.22 4.69 21.35
CA TRP A 113 -11.44 3.28 21.66
C TRP A 113 -10.24 2.60 22.34
N LEU A 114 -9.01 2.97 21.96
CA LEU A 114 -7.78 2.50 22.62
C LEU A 114 -7.64 3.07 24.04
N GLY A 115 -8.24 4.24 24.31
CA GLY A 115 -8.13 4.96 25.57
C GLY A 115 -6.81 5.71 25.79
N ASP A 116 -5.82 5.52 24.90
CA ASP A 116 -4.53 6.20 24.93
C ASP A 116 -3.86 6.25 23.53
N GLY A 117 -2.85 7.12 23.38
CA GLY A 117 -2.03 7.26 22.15
C GLY A 117 -0.79 6.36 22.10
N SER A 118 -0.54 5.51 23.10
CA SER A 118 0.70 4.73 23.24
C SER A 118 0.85 3.62 22.19
N ARG A 119 -0.26 3.21 21.58
CA ARG A 119 -0.34 2.17 20.54
C ARG A 119 -0.72 2.72 19.16
N LEU A 120 -0.63 4.04 18.98
CA LEU A 120 -0.78 4.71 17.69
C LEU A 120 0.55 4.80 16.95
N TYR A 121 0.48 4.56 15.65
CA TYR A 121 1.56 4.66 14.67
C TYR A 121 1.07 5.43 13.46
N ALA A 122 1.97 6.02 12.69
CA ALA A 122 1.59 6.72 11.46
C ALA A 122 2.57 6.48 10.31
N VAL A 123 2.06 6.58 9.09
CA VAL A 123 2.85 6.65 7.86
C VAL A 123 2.39 7.88 7.08
N SER A 124 3.29 8.85 6.87
CA SER A 124 2.91 10.15 6.33
C SER A 124 4.05 10.88 5.63
N ALA A 125 3.73 11.69 4.62
CA ALA A 125 4.67 12.67 4.03
C ALA A 125 4.70 13.99 4.81
N ASN A 126 3.84 14.12 5.84
CA ASN A 126 3.86 15.19 6.82
C ASN A 126 3.98 14.60 8.25
N PRO A 127 5.19 14.20 8.68
CA PRO A 127 5.40 13.56 9.98
C PRO A 127 5.08 14.48 11.17
N GLY A 128 5.36 15.78 11.07
CA GLY A 128 5.07 16.75 12.12
C GLY A 128 3.57 16.84 12.40
N ARG A 129 2.76 17.04 11.35
CA ARG A 129 1.30 17.04 11.48
C ARG A 129 0.77 15.71 12.02
N ALA A 130 1.35 14.59 11.61
CA ALA A 130 0.95 13.27 12.09
C ALA A 130 1.19 13.10 13.60
N ALA A 131 2.37 13.49 14.07
CA ALA A 131 2.71 13.49 15.49
C ALA A 131 1.81 14.43 16.29
N GLU A 132 1.63 15.67 15.84
CA GLU A 132 0.84 16.69 16.55
C GLU A 132 -0.66 16.36 16.64
N THR A 133 -1.25 15.79 15.58
CA THR A 133 -2.71 15.60 15.50
C THR A 133 -3.22 14.55 16.51
N PHE A 134 -2.41 13.53 16.80
CA PHE A 134 -2.80 12.38 17.62
C PHE A 134 -1.84 12.14 18.80
N ASP A 135 -0.94 13.09 19.08
CA ASP A 135 0.12 12.96 20.08
C ASP A 135 0.95 11.66 19.92
N ILE A 136 1.27 11.33 18.66
CA ILE A 136 2.05 10.14 18.32
C ILE A 136 3.52 10.46 18.54
N ASP A 137 4.18 9.62 19.34
CA ASP A 137 5.64 9.69 19.52
C ASP A 137 6.33 9.74 18.14
N PRO A 138 7.15 10.75 17.85
CA PRO A 138 7.79 10.90 16.54
C PRO A 138 8.55 9.66 16.09
N SER A 139 9.04 8.80 17.01
CA SER A 139 9.70 7.51 16.74
C SER A 139 8.76 6.45 16.14
N ARG A 140 7.45 6.60 16.28
CA ARG A 140 6.40 5.74 15.70
C ARG A 140 5.81 6.28 14.38
N VAL A 141 6.35 7.38 13.86
CA VAL A 141 5.94 7.97 12.56
C VAL A 141 6.93 7.62 11.45
N LEU A 142 6.53 6.75 10.53
CA LEU A 142 7.32 6.39 9.35
C LEU A 142 7.11 7.40 8.21
N PRO A 143 8.17 7.75 7.47
CA PRO A 143 8.08 8.72 6.39
C PRO A 143 7.46 8.12 5.13
N MET A 144 6.75 8.96 4.38
CA MET A 144 6.37 8.77 2.98
C MET A 144 6.92 9.93 2.16
N TRP A 145 7.23 9.70 0.88
CA TRP A 145 7.80 10.74 0.02
C TRP A 145 6.92 11.05 -1.18
N ASP A 146 7.09 12.23 -1.78
CA ASP A 146 6.22 12.69 -2.85
C ASP A 146 6.33 11.88 -4.14
N TRP A 147 7.52 11.33 -4.41
CA TRP A 147 7.80 10.44 -5.53
C TRP A 147 7.19 9.04 -5.34
N VAL A 148 6.66 8.72 -4.16
CA VAL A 148 5.83 7.52 -3.94
C VAL A 148 4.37 7.87 -4.21
N GLY A 149 3.88 7.47 -5.38
CA GLY A 149 2.46 7.57 -5.73
C GLY A 149 1.60 6.63 -4.89
N GLY A 150 0.40 7.05 -4.47
CA GLY A 150 -0.45 6.27 -3.55
C GLY A 150 -0.72 4.84 -4.03
N ARG A 151 -1.20 4.67 -5.26
CA ARG A 151 -1.46 3.34 -5.85
C ARG A 151 -0.20 2.51 -6.16
N TYR A 152 0.99 3.07 -5.96
CA TYR A 152 2.29 2.40 -6.06
C TYR A 152 2.99 2.29 -4.69
N SER A 153 2.31 2.58 -3.58
CA SER A 153 2.97 2.86 -2.31
C SER A 153 3.25 1.66 -1.42
N MET A 154 2.62 0.50 -1.65
CA MET A 154 2.75 -0.69 -0.80
C MET A 154 4.20 -1.20 -0.58
N TRP A 155 5.12 -0.84 -1.47
CA TRP A 155 6.55 -1.20 -1.41
C TRP A 155 7.36 -0.29 -0.46
N SER A 156 6.76 0.81 0.00
CA SER A 156 7.35 1.81 0.91
C SER A 156 6.96 1.54 2.37
N ALA A 157 7.09 2.54 3.25
CA ALA A 157 6.54 2.49 4.60
C ALA A 157 5.02 2.24 4.66
N VAL A 158 4.26 2.48 3.58
CA VAL A 158 2.84 2.08 3.50
C VAL A 158 2.68 0.55 3.58
N GLY A 159 3.72 -0.20 3.27
CA GLY A 159 3.79 -1.65 3.49
C GLY A 159 3.99 -2.07 4.95
N PHE A 160 4.03 -1.15 5.91
CA PHE A 160 4.20 -1.48 7.32
C PHE A 160 3.18 -2.51 7.85
N PRO A 161 1.86 -2.46 7.51
CA PRO A 161 0.92 -3.52 7.88
C PRO A 161 1.28 -4.88 7.28
N ILE A 162 1.85 -4.92 6.07
CA ILE A 162 2.35 -6.16 5.44
C ILE A 162 3.51 -6.72 6.26
N ALA A 163 4.48 -5.88 6.60
CA ALA A 163 5.65 -6.29 7.37
C ALA A 163 5.30 -6.82 8.77
N ILE A 164 4.23 -6.29 9.39
CA ILE A 164 3.70 -6.82 10.65
C ILE A 164 3.06 -8.21 10.43
N ALA A 165 2.18 -8.33 9.43
CA ALA A 165 1.44 -9.57 9.18
C ALA A 165 2.33 -10.74 8.74
N LEU A 166 3.39 -10.46 7.98
CA LEU A 166 4.25 -11.48 7.37
C LEU A 166 5.61 -11.61 8.06
N GLY A 167 6.01 -10.62 8.86
CA GLY A 167 7.38 -10.43 9.31
C GLY A 167 8.26 -9.77 8.25
N MET A 168 9.34 -9.12 8.72
CA MET A 168 10.26 -8.37 7.84
C MET A 168 10.94 -9.24 6.79
N GLU A 169 11.27 -10.49 7.09
CA GLU A 169 11.92 -11.39 6.13
C GLU A 169 11.05 -11.60 4.88
N ARG A 170 9.77 -11.92 5.07
CA ARG A 170 8.83 -12.12 3.95
C ARG A 170 8.49 -10.82 3.24
N PHE A 171 8.46 -9.69 3.96
CA PHE A 171 8.31 -8.38 3.34
C PHE A 171 9.51 -8.04 2.44
N GLU A 172 10.74 -8.30 2.88
CA GLU A 172 11.93 -8.11 2.04
C GLU A 172 11.95 -9.09 0.85
N ALA A 173 11.45 -10.32 1.00
CA ALA A 173 11.28 -11.25 -0.12
C ALA A 173 10.25 -10.74 -1.16
N LEU A 174 9.16 -10.12 -0.71
CA LEU A 174 8.20 -9.45 -1.59
C LEU A 174 8.84 -8.30 -2.37
N LEU A 175 9.66 -7.46 -1.70
CA LEU A 175 10.43 -6.41 -2.38
C LEU A 175 11.45 -6.99 -3.37
N GLY A 176 12.09 -8.11 -3.02
CA GLY A 176 13.01 -8.85 -3.89
C GLY A 176 12.34 -9.29 -5.18
N GLY A 177 11.17 -9.93 -5.09
CA GLY A 177 10.40 -10.34 -6.29
C GLY A 177 9.96 -9.17 -7.16
N ALA A 178 9.62 -8.01 -6.57
CA ALA A 178 9.35 -6.80 -7.34
C ALA A 178 10.61 -6.28 -8.06
N ALA A 179 11.76 -6.26 -7.38
CA ALA A 179 13.02 -5.84 -7.95
C ALA A 179 13.51 -6.77 -9.08
N GLU A 180 13.22 -8.08 -9.01
CA GLU A 180 13.48 -9.02 -10.09
C GLU A 180 12.65 -8.68 -11.35
N MET A 181 11.37 -8.32 -11.19
CA MET A 181 10.53 -7.87 -12.30
C MET A 181 11.01 -6.52 -12.85
N ASP A 182 11.44 -5.60 -12.00
CA ASP A 182 12.04 -4.32 -12.43
C ASP A 182 13.29 -4.56 -13.29
N GLU A 183 14.20 -5.43 -12.85
CA GLU A 183 15.39 -5.80 -13.62
C GLU A 183 15.03 -6.45 -14.96
N HIS A 184 14.03 -7.35 -14.97
CA HIS A 184 13.52 -7.94 -16.20
C HIS A 184 12.99 -6.88 -17.18
N VAL A 185 12.18 -5.94 -16.70
CA VAL A 185 11.62 -4.86 -17.54
C VAL A 185 12.74 -3.98 -18.13
N LEU A 186 13.80 -3.71 -17.36
CA LEU A 186 14.90 -2.84 -17.78
C LEU A 186 15.90 -3.51 -18.73
N SER A 187 16.13 -4.82 -18.57
CA SER A 187 17.24 -5.52 -19.24
C SER A 187 16.80 -6.48 -20.35
N ALA A 188 15.58 -7.04 -20.30
CA ALA A 188 15.14 -8.04 -21.26
C ALA A 188 14.92 -7.44 -22.66
N PRO A 189 15.35 -8.12 -23.75
CA PRO A 189 15.00 -7.72 -25.10
C PRO A 189 13.49 -7.60 -25.27
N LEU A 190 13.02 -6.65 -26.09
CA LEU A 190 11.59 -6.38 -26.28
C LEU A 190 10.76 -7.64 -26.58
N ARG A 191 11.32 -8.60 -27.33
CA ARG A 191 10.66 -9.87 -27.68
C ARG A 191 10.43 -10.81 -26.50
N GLU A 192 11.19 -10.67 -25.42
CA GLU A 192 11.10 -11.49 -24.20
C GLU A 192 10.53 -10.69 -23.01
N ASN A 193 10.33 -9.38 -23.18
CA ASN A 193 9.85 -8.49 -22.14
C ASN A 193 8.34 -8.66 -21.92
N ILE A 194 7.99 -9.47 -20.91
CA ILE A 194 6.62 -9.78 -20.51
C ILE A 194 5.78 -8.51 -20.25
N ALA A 195 6.35 -7.49 -19.60
CA ALA A 195 5.62 -6.24 -19.32
C ALA A 195 5.28 -5.48 -20.62
N ALA A 196 6.22 -5.41 -21.56
CA ALA A 196 5.99 -4.80 -22.86
C ALA A 196 4.93 -5.55 -23.68
N TRP A 197 4.99 -6.88 -23.71
CA TRP A 197 3.98 -7.70 -24.40
C TRP A 197 2.59 -7.58 -23.77
N HIS A 198 2.51 -7.55 -22.45
CA HIS A 198 1.26 -7.32 -21.74
C HIS A 198 0.67 -5.94 -22.11
N ALA A 199 1.49 -4.88 -22.14
CA ALA A 199 1.06 -3.55 -22.55
C ALA A 199 0.59 -3.50 -24.02
N LEU A 200 1.33 -4.13 -24.95
CA LEU A 200 0.95 -4.21 -26.36
C LEU A 200 -0.36 -4.97 -26.56
N THR A 201 -0.57 -6.06 -25.80
CA THR A 201 -1.83 -6.82 -25.82
C THR A 201 -3.01 -5.98 -25.35
N ALA A 202 -2.82 -5.18 -24.29
CA ALA A 202 -3.84 -4.27 -23.81
C ALA A 202 -4.18 -3.18 -24.85
N VAL A 203 -3.18 -2.61 -25.52
CA VAL A 203 -3.38 -1.63 -26.60
C VAL A 203 -4.08 -2.25 -27.80
N TRP A 204 -3.68 -3.45 -28.22
CA TRP A 204 -4.30 -4.18 -29.32
C TRP A 204 -5.78 -4.45 -29.04
N ASN A 205 -6.09 -5.02 -27.88
CA ASN A 205 -7.47 -5.32 -27.50
C ASN A 205 -8.33 -4.04 -27.43
N ARG A 206 -7.80 -2.95 -26.88
CA ARG A 206 -8.58 -1.71 -26.77
C ARG A 206 -8.73 -0.96 -28.09
N ASN A 207 -7.63 -0.71 -28.80
CA ASN A 207 -7.60 0.23 -29.92
C ASN A 207 -7.73 -0.45 -31.29
N ALA A 208 -7.28 -1.70 -31.44
CA ALA A 208 -7.41 -2.44 -32.69
C ALA A 208 -8.71 -3.27 -32.75
N LEU A 209 -9.07 -3.91 -31.63
CA LEU A 209 -10.28 -4.76 -31.55
C LEU A 209 -11.51 -4.02 -30.97
N GLY A 210 -11.35 -2.83 -30.39
CA GLY A 210 -12.45 -2.06 -29.82
C GLY A 210 -13.04 -2.67 -28.53
N LEU A 211 -12.29 -3.47 -27.77
CA LEU A 211 -12.76 -4.08 -26.54
C LEU A 211 -12.70 -3.09 -25.37
N HIS A 212 -13.81 -2.94 -24.63
CA HIS A 212 -13.96 -1.89 -23.61
C HIS A 212 -13.68 -2.35 -22.17
N SER A 213 -13.45 -3.64 -21.94
CA SER A 213 -13.14 -4.18 -20.61
C SER A 213 -12.01 -5.21 -20.64
N HIS A 214 -11.35 -5.37 -19.49
CA HIS A 214 -10.31 -6.37 -19.24
C HIS A 214 -10.65 -7.13 -17.95
N ALA A 215 -10.80 -8.44 -18.06
CA ALA A 215 -11.10 -9.30 -16.92
C ALA A 215 -9.82 -9.87 -16.31
N VAL A 216 -9.68 -9.78 -14.98
CA VAL A 216 -8.59 -10.37 -14.21
C VAL A 216 -9.16 -11.54 -13.42
N VAL A 217 -8.89 -12.77 -13.86
CA VAL A 217 -9.51 -13.99 -13.28
C VAL A 217 -8.42 -14.88 -12.68
N PRO A 218 -7.92 -14.58 -11.47
CA PRO A 218 -6.91 -15.41 -10.85
C PRO A 218 -7.53 -16.72 -10.36
N TYR A 219 -6.97 -17.86 -10.76
CA TYR A 219 -7.39 -19.19 -10.32
C TYR A 219 -6.83 -19.54 -8.93
N ALA A 220 -6.96 -18.60 -7.99
CA ALA A 220 -6.50 -18.72 -6.61
C ALA A 220 -7.34 -17.82 -5.70
N GLU A 221 -8.02 -18.41 -4.72
CA GLU A 221 -8.85 -17.70 -3.73
C GLU A 221 -8.04 -16.60 -3.00
N ARG A 222 -6.78 -16.88 -2.70
CA ARG A 222 -5.85 -15.93 -2.07
C ARG A 222 -5.64 -14.65 -2.89
N LEU A 223 -5.97 -14.65 -4.17
CA LEU A 223 -5.85 -13.48 -5.06
C LEU A 223 -7.21 -12.83 -5.36
N ARG A 224 -8.26 -13.13 -4.59
CA ARG A 224 -9.61 -12.54 -4.74
C ARG A 224 -9.62 -11.00 -4.71
N LEU A 225 -8.65 -10.37 -4.05
CA LEU A 225 -8.54 -8.90 -3.96
C LEU A 225 -7.68 -8.29 -5.09
N LEU A 226 -7.05 -9.11 -5.92
CA LEU A 226 -6.16 -8.64 -7.00
C LEU A 226 -6.90 -7.76 -8.02
N PRO A 227 -8.13 -8.11 -8.47
CA PRO A 227 -8.87 -7.25 -9.39
C PRO A 227 -9.14 -5.85 -8.83
N ALA A 228 -9.58 -5.75 -7.56
CA ALA A 228 -9.83 -4.47 -6.89
C ALA A 228 -8.57 -3.60 -6.76
N TYR A 229 -7.42 -4.22 -6.44
CA TYR A 229 -6.14 -3.51 -6.45
C TYR A 229 -5.76 -2.99 -7.84
N LEU A 230 -5.91 -3.84 -8.87
CA LEU A 230 -5.57 -3.48 -10.25
C LEU A 230 -6.50 -2.43 -10.85
N GLN A 231 -7.77 -2.38 -10.43
CA GLN A 231 -8.69 -1.30 -10.78
C GLN A 231 -8.08 0.05 -10.40
N GLN A 232 -7.64 0.22 -9.15
CA GLN A 232 -6.98 1.46 -8.76
C GLN A 232 -5.68 1.66 -9.53
N LEU A 233 -4.80 0.66 -9.53
CA LEU A 233 -3.48 0.78 -10.14
C LEU A 233 -3.56 1.21 -11.60
N VAL A 234 -4.42 0.57 -12.39
CA VAL A 234 -4.47 0.77 -13.84
C VAL A 234 -5.47 1.86 -14.22
N MET A 235 -6.70 1.82 -13.72
CA MET A 235 -7.75 2.75 -14.15
C MET A 235 -7.47 4.18 -13.66
N GLU A 236 -6.98 4.36 -12.43
CA GLU A 236 -6.61 5.70 -11.92
C GLU A 236 -5.34 6.24 -12.60
N SER A 237 -4.44 5.36 -13.04
CA SER A 237 -3.22 5.74 -13.79
C SER A 237 -3.55 6.18 -15.22
N LEU A 238 -4.29 5.34 -15.95
CA LEU A 238 -4.42 5.41 -17.40
C LEU A 238 -5.80 5.86 -17.87
N GLY A 239 -6.78 6.00 -16.98
CA GLY A 239 -8.11 6.55 -17.24
C GLY A 239 -8.08 8.06 -17.45
N LYS A 240 -7.38 8.49 -18.49
CA LYS A 240 -7.12 9.88 -18.82
C LYS A 240 -7.63 10.19 -20.22
N SER A 241 -7.95 11.46 -20.45
CA SER A 241 -8.45 11.99 -21.73
C SER A 241 -7.60 13.14 -22.28
N VAL A 242 -6.52 13.49 -21.58
CA VAL A 242 -5.64 14.62 -21.88
C VAL A 242 -4.19 14.16 -21.79
N ARG A 243 -3.37 14.60 -22.75
CA ARG A 243 -1.92 14.35 -22.83
C ARG A 243 -1.16 15.28 -21.90
N ALA A 244 0.14 15.01 -21.71
CA ALA A 244 1.00 15.85 -20.86
C ALA A 244 1.12 17.31 -21.36
N ASP A 245 0.93 17.55 -22.66
CA ASP A 245 0.93 18.90 -23.27
C ASP A 245 -0.42 19.63 -23.18
N GLY A 246 -1.43 19.03 -22.53
CA GLY A 246 -2.78 19.58 -22.39
C GLY A 246 -3.72 19.30 -23.57
N SER A 247 -3.23 18.69 -24.66
CA SER A 247 -4.07 18.33 -25.80
C SER A 247 -4.92 17.09 -25.51
N ARG A 248 -6.09 16.97 -26.18
CA ARG A 248 -6.96 15.79 -26.05
C ARG A 248 -6.30 14.55 -26.67
N VAL A 249 -6.53 13.39 -26.05
CA VAL A 249 -6.16 12.11 -26.67
C VAL A 249 -7.04 11.83 -27.89
N GLY A 250 -6.44 11.37 -28.99
CA GLY A 250 -7.15 11.01 -30.23
C GLY A 250 -7.55 9.53 -30.32
N LEU A 251 -7.24 8.76 -29.29
CA LEU A 251 -7.48 7.33 -29.18
C LEU A 251 -8.02 7.00 -27.79
N ASP A 252 -8.60 5.82 -27.69
CA ASP A 252 -9.02 5.25 -26.43
C ASP A 252 -7.82 4.96 -25.52
N THR A 253 -7.98 5.22 -24.21
CA THR A 253 -6.95 4.93 -23.21
C THR A 253 -7.16 3.57 -22.54
N VAL A 254 -7.44 3.52 -21.24
CA VAL A 254 -7.60 2.25 -20.52
C VAL A 254 -9.03 1.71 -20.62
N PRO A 255 -9.23 0.38 -20.80
CA PRO A 255 -10.52 -0.27 -20.59
C PRO A 255 -10.93 -0.29 -19.11
N VAL A 256 -12.17 -0.67 -18.84
CA VAL A 256 -12.62 -0.99 -17.47
C VAL A 256 -11.98 -2.30 -17.03
N TRP A 257 -11.31 -2.31 -15.88
CA TRP A 257 -10.75 -3.52 -15.28
C TRP A 257 -11.74 -4.08 -14.25
N TRP A 258 -11.91 -5.40 -14.23
CA TRP A 258 -12.82 -6.10 -13.31
C TRP A 258 -12.42 -7.56 -13.18
N GLY A 259 -13.05 -8.29 -12.25
CA GLY A 259 -12.82 -9.72 -12.06
C GLY A 259 -13.06 -10.16 -10.63
#